data_AF-A0A1G2ZMJ5-F1
#
_entry.id   AF-A0A1G2ZMJ5-F1
#
_cell.length_a   1.000
_cell.length_b   1.000
_cell.length_c   1.000
_cell.angle_alpha   90.00
_cell.angle_beta   90.00
_cell.angle_gamma   90.00
#
_symmetry.space_group_name_H-M   'P 1'
#
loop_
_entity.id
_entity.type
_entity.pdbx_description
1 polymer ?
#
loop_
_entity_poly.entity_id
_entity_poly.type
_entity_poly.pdbx_seq_one_letter_code
_entity_poly.pdbx_strand_id
1 'polypeptide(L)'
;MGKKNKKKISKKKNVDTALPSYSWMEADGMHVMAPGAQPSPEQLEEMTRIFQDSIRNSPMWGEMIKEYGAEKAEELLKQCKANLK
;
A
#
# COMPACT_ATOMS: atom_id res chain seq x y z
N MET A 1 25.74 -19.02 -49.72
CA MET A 1 25.55 -19.98 -48.60
C MET A 1 25.30 -19.18 -47.33
N GLY A 2 24.10 -19.28 -46.76
CA GLY A 2 23.44 -18.25 -45.94
C GLY A 2 23.92 -18.06 -44.49
N LYS A 3 23.78 -16.81 -44.03
CA LYS A 3 24.01 -16.29 -42.67
C LYS A 3 23.01 -16.90 -41.66
N LYS A 4 23.48 -17.29 -40.46
CA LYS A 4 22.61 -17.55 -39.30
C LYS A 4 23.23 -16.95 -38.01
N ASN A 5 23.01 -15.65 -37.80
CA ASN A 5 23.26 -15.00 -36.51
C ASN A 5 22.10 -15.31 -35.56
N LYS A 6 22.34 -16.14 -34.53
CA LYS A 6 21.42 -16.33 -33.40
C LYS A 6 21.42 -15.05 -32.55
N LYS A 7 20.44 -14.17 -32.76
CA LYS A 7 20.12 -13.08 -31.82
C LYS A 7 19.76 -13.70 -30.47
N LYS A 8 20.63 -13.54 -29.47
CA LYS A 8 20.28 -13.82 -28.07
C LYS A 8 19.26 -12.77 -27.63
N ILE A 9 18.01 -13.19 -27.49
CA ILE A 9 16.96 -12.39 -26.85
C ILE A 9 17.37 -12.25 -25.38
N SER A 10 17.93 -11.08 -25.05
CA SER A 10 18.09 -10.63 -23.68
C SER A 10 16.70 -10.41 -23.09
N LYS A 11 16.22 -11.37 -22.29
CA LYS A 11 15.07 -11.17 -21.40
C LYS A 11 15.43 -10.03 -20.44
N LYS A 12 14.97 -8.82 -20.73
CA LYS A 12 14.92 -7.75 -19.73
C LYS A 12 14.00 -8.26 -18.63
N LYS A 13 14.56 -8.67 -17.50
CA LYS A 13 13.79 -8.77 -16.25
C LYS A 13 13.27 -7.36 -15.99
N ASN A 14 11.96 -7.22 -15.96
CA ASN A 14 11.30 -6.06 -15.38
C ASN A 14 11.72 -6.06 -13.90
N VAL A 15 12.61 -5.15 -13.53
CA VAL A 15 12.95 -4.89 -12.14
C VAL A 15 12.00 -3.79 -11.73
N ASP A 16 10.82 -4.19 -11.27
CA ASP A 16 9.97 -3.34 -10.46
C ASP A 16 10.83 -2.72 -9.37
N THR A 17 10.89 -1.39 -9.39
CA THR A 17 11.43 -0.44 -8.42
C THR A 17 12.03 -1.07 -7.15
N ALA A 18 13.31 -1.47 -7.21
CA ALA A 18 14.06 -1.84 -6.02
C ALA A 18 14.31 -0.58 -5.18
N LEU A 19 13.44 -0.31 -4.21
CA LEU A 19 13.68 0.74 -3.22
C LEU A 19 14.96 0.39 -2.44
N PRO A 20 15.88 1.35 -2.23
CA PRO A 20 17.12 1.09 -1.52
C PRO A 20 16.80 0.74 -0.06
N SER A 21 17.22 -0.44 0.39
CA SER A 21 17.25 -0.77 1.81
C SER A 21 18.25 0.13 2.51
N TYR A 22 17.80 0.87 3.53
CA TYR A 22 18.67 1.70 4.36
C TYR A 22 19.01 0.95 5.63
N SER A 23 20.28 0.92 5.99
CA SER A 23 20.73 0.44 7.29
C SER A 23 21.61 1.48 7.94
N TRP A 24 21.35 1.80 9.21
CA TRP A 24 22.18 2.69 10.00
C TRP A 24 22.44 2.07 11.38
N MET A 25 23.51 2.52 12.03
CA MET A 25 23.99 1.96 13.29
C MET A 25 23.84 3.01 14.38
N GLU A 26 23.14 2.68 15.45
CA GLU A 26 22.99 3.52 16.65
C GLU A 26 23.51 2.77 17.88
N ALA A 27 23.54 3.44 19.04
CA ALA A 27 24.03 2.85 20.30
C ALA A 27 23.23 1.61 20.73
N ASP A 28 21.97 1.49 20.28
CA ASP A 28 21.08 0.36 20.58
C ASP A 28 21.22 -0.81 19.57
N GLY A 29 22.00 -0.64 18.50
CA GLY A 29 22.29 -1.70 17.52
C GLY A 29 22.11 -1.31 16.06
N MET A 30 22.04 -2.34 15.21
CA MET A 30 21.91 -2.21 13.75
C MET A 30 20.44 -2.15 13.34
N HIS A 31 20.03 -1.01 12.77
CA HIS A 31 18.70 -0.81 12.23
C HIS A 31 18.70 -1.10 10.72
N VAL A 32 17.72 -1.85 10.24
CA VAL A 32 17.57 -2.17 8.81
C VAL A 32 16.12 -1.88 8.40
N MET A 33 15.93 -0.90 7.51
CA MET A 33 14.69 -0.73 6.78
C MET A 33 14.77 -1.51 5.47
N ALA A 34 14.08 -2.64 5.40
CA ALA A 34 13.87 -3.39 4.17
C ALA A 34 12.49 -3.04 3.59
N PRO A 35 12.32 -3.00 2.25
CA PRO A 35 11.01 -2.86 1.66
C PRO A 35 10.14 -4.07 2.08
N GLY A 36 9.03 -3.79 2.76
CA GLY A 36 8.03 -4.80 3.09
C GLY A 36 7.39 -5.36 1.83
N ALA A 37 6.93 -6.61 1.89
CA ALA A 37 6.08 -7.17 0.84
C ALA A 37 4.79 -6.33 0.74
N GLN A 38 4.33 -6.08 -0.49
CA GLN A 38 3.03 -5.43 -0.68
C GLN A 38 1.95 -6.29 -0.02
N PRO A 39 1.02 -5.69 0.75
CA PRO A 39 -0.03 -6.46 1.40
C PRO A 39 -0.90 -7.15 0.35
N SER A 40 -1.27 -8.40 0.63
CA SER A 40 -2.22 -9.15 -0.18
C SER A 40 -3.53 -8.36 -0.33
N PRO A 41 -4.26 -8.48 -1.45
CA PRO A 41 -5.60 -7.88 -1.57
C PRO A 41 -6.51 -8.24 -0.39
N GLU A 42 -6.40 -9.46 0.15
CA GLU A 42 -7.19 -9.89 1.32
C GLU A 42 -6.83 -9.09 2.59
N GLN A 43 -5.54 -8.81 2.79
CA GLN A 43 -5.07 -7.97 3.90
C GLN A 43 -5.48 -6.51 3.71
N LEU A 44 -5.56 -6.04 2.47
CA LEU A 44 -6.00 -4.69 2.14
C LEU A 44 -7.49 -4.48 2.48
N GLU A 45 -8.32 -5.49 2.21
CA GLU A 45 -9.74 -5.48 2.58
C GLU A 45 -9.92 -5.49 4.11
N GLU A 46 -9.15 -6.32 4.81
CA GLU A 46 -9.15 -6.35 6.28
C GLU A 46 -8.71 -5.00 6.88
N MET A 47 -7.62 -4.42 6.38
CA MET A 47 -7.14 -3.09 6.79
C MET A 47 -8.19 -2.00 6.50
N THR A 48 -8.85 -2.07 5.35
CA THR A 48 -9.94 -1.14 5.00
C THR A 48 -11.09 -1.26 5.98
N ARG A 49 -11.51 -2.49 6.32
CA ARG A 49 -12.58 -2.74 7.29
C ARG A 49 -12.23 -2.20 8.67
N ILE A 50 -11.02 -2.47 9.16
CA ILE A 50 -10.54 -1.99 10.46
C ILE A 50 -10.50 -0.46 10.48
N PHE A 51 -10.04 0.17 9.39
CA PHE A 51 -10.00 1.62 9.29
C PHE A 51 -11.41 2.24 9.33
N GLN A 52 -12.36 1.68 8.57
CA GLN A 52 -13.75 2.15 8.57
C GLN A 52 -14.41 1.99 9.95
N ASP A 53 -14.13 0.89 10.66
CA ASP A 53 -14.62 0.65 12.02
C ASP A 53 -14.01 1.63 13.03
N SER A 54 -12.70 1.87 12.94
CA SER A 54 -11.99 2.87 13.75
C SER A 54 -12.56 4.27 13.57
N ILE A 55 -12.86 4.67 12.33
CA ILE A 55 -13.52 5.95 12.05
C ILE A 55 -14.88 6.00 12.75
N ARG A 56 -15.73 4.97 12.62
CA ARG A 56 -17.06 4.93 13.26
C ARG A 56 -17.02 5.02 14.78
N ASN A 57 -15.99 4.46 15.40
CA ASN A 57 -15.77 4.51 16.85
C ASN A 57 -15.03 5.76 17.32
N SER A 58 -14.56 6.60 16.40
CA SER A 58 -13.83 7.83 16.70
C SER A 58 -14.79 9.00 16.98
N PRO A 59 -14.44 9.92 17.90
CA PRO A 59 -15.17 11.17 18.09
C PRO A 59 -15.29 12.00 16.80
N MET A 60 -14.35 11.84 15.87
CA MET A 60 -14.39 12.47 14.54
C MET A 60 -15.64 12.09 13.75
N TRP A 61 -16.17 10.87 13.89
CA TRP A 61 -17.40 10.46 13.22
C TRP A 61 -18.61 11.26 13.68
N GLY A 62 -18.68 11.58 14.97
CA GLY A 62 -19.72 12.44 15.52
C GLY A 62 -19.66 13.86 14.95
N GLU A 63 -18.44 14.39 14.73
CA GLU A 63 -18.25 15.69 14.07
C GLU A 63 -18.61 15.61 12.58
N MET A 64 -18.25 14.52 11.91
CA MET A 64 -18.57 14.30 10.49
C MET A 64 -20.08 14.17 10.25
N ILE A 65 -20.81 13.51 11.16
CA ILE A 65 -22.28 13.44 11.12
C ILE A 65 -22.89 14.84 11.35
N LYS A 66 -22.32 15.65 12.25
CA LYS A 66 -22.82 17.01 12.51
C LYS A 66 -22.63 17.94 11.31
N GLU A 67 -21.49 17.85 10.63
CA GLU A 67 -21.15 18.70 9.48
C GLU A 67 -21.87 18.26 8.19
N TYR A 68 -21.88 16.96 7.89
CA TYR A 68 -22.33 16.44 6.60
C TYR A 68 -23.67 15.69 6.65
N GLY A 69 -24.12 15.29 7.84
CA GLY A 69 -25.25 14.38 8.03
C GLY A 69 -24.85 12.91 7.91
N ALA A 70 -25.64 12.03 8.54
CA ALA A 70 -25.34 10.60 8.62
C ALA A 70 -25.21 9.92 7.23
N GLU A 71 -26.09 10.26 6.28
CA GLU A 71 -26.05 9.67 4.94
C GLU A 71 -24.77 10.00 4.16
N LYS A 72 -24.34 11.28 4.18
CA LYS A 72 -23.11 11.69 3.49
C LYS A 72 -21.86 11.16 4.19
N ALA A 73 -21.88 11.10 5.52
CA ALA A 73 -20.80 10.51 6.29
C ALA A 73 -20.58 9.03 5.92
N GLU A 74 -21.66 8.25 5.77
CA GLU A 74 -21.59 6.85 5.33
C GLU A 74 -21.15 6.69 3.87
N GLU A 75 -21.57 7.60 2.98
CA GLU A 75 -21.12 7.57 1.58
C GLU A 75 -19.62 7.82 1.47
N LEU A 76 -19.09 8.81 2.21
CA LEU A 76 -17.65 9.10 2.29
C LEU A 76 -16.85 7.94 2.87
N LEU A 77 -17.40 7.27 3.90
CA LEU A 77 -16.78 6.09 4.51
C LEU A 77 -16.67 4.94 3.50
N LYS A 78 -17.70 4.72 2.67
CA LYS A 78 -17.69 3.69 1.62
C LYS A 78 -16.68 3.97 0.51
N GLN A 79 -16.40 5.25 0.24
CA GLN A 79 -15.39 5.65 -0.73
C GLN A 79 -13.96 5.51 -0.18
N CYS A 80 -13.77 5.52 1.14
CA CYS A 80 -12.50 5.23 1.79
C CYS A 80 -12.15 3.74 1.67
N LYS A 81 -11.59 3.36 0.52
CA LYS A 81 -10.93 2.07 0.29
C LYS A 81 -9.44 2.31 0.12
N ALA A 82 -8.62 1.51 0.80
CA ALA A 82 -7.18 1.55 0.56
C ALA A 82 -6.92 1.15 -0.90
N ASN A 83 -6.25 2.02 -1.65
CA ASN A 83 -5.82 1.73 -3.02
C ASN A 83 -4.30 1.57 -3.00
N LEU A 84 -3.82 0.38 -3.32
CA LEU A 84 -2.39 0.16 -3.61
C LEU A 84 -2.15 0.57 -5.06
N LYS A 85 -1.22 1.52 -5.27
CA LYS A 85 -0.71 1.91 -6.59
C LYS A 85 0.63 1.24 -6.84
#